data_AF-A0A7X6BDX6-F1
#
_entry.id   AF-A0A7X6BDX6-F1
#
_cell.length_a   1.000
_cell.length_b   1.000
_cell.length_c   1.000
_cell.angle_alpha   90.00
_cell.angle_beta   90.00
_cell.angle_gamma   90.00
#
_symmetry.space_group_name_H-M   'P 1'
#
loop_
_entity.id
_entity.type
_entity.pdbx_description
1 polymer ?
#
loop_
_entity_poly.entity_id
_entity_poly.type
_entity_poly.pdbx_seq_one_letter_code
_entity_poly.pdbx_strand_id
1 'polypeptide(L)'
;MLWGGLISCARTIGPALVETRYLHLGEHDTPGRPTRDRSLDTAAIRFARDPLPARLDYEVEAIGQTGSQSVSLVAAAGRQPVRAWFVHGRVGYRLSKAVRLEADAVLLAKGRFLRDAPNAQPGRWTW
;
A
#
# COMPACT_ATOMS: atom_id res chain seq x y z
N MET A 1 -1.84 -14.82 -12.79
CA MET A 1 -3.02 -15.00 -11.91
C MET A 1 -3.12 -13.86 -10.92
N LEU A 2 -4.35 -13.38 -10.70
CA LEU A 2 -4.67 -12.39 -9.67
C LEU A 2 -5.76 -13.00 -8.80
N TRP A 3 -5.55 -13.06 -7.49
CA TRP A 3 -6.53 -13.58 -6.55
C TRP A 3 -6.37 -12.90 -5.19
N GLY A 4 -7.42 -12.92 -4.39
CA GLY A 4 -7.42 -12.21 -3.13
C GLY A 4 -8.76 -12.30 -2.40
N GLY A 5 -8.84 -11.58 -1.30
CA GLY A 5 -10.02 -11.53 -0.45
C GLY A 5 -10.10 -10.23 0.33
N LEU A 6 -11.32 -9.96 0.81
CA LEU A 6 -11.68 -8.81 1.62
C LEU A 6 -12.53 -9.31 2.78
N ILE A 7 -12.24 -8.80 3.97
CA ILE A 7 -13.10 -8.93 5.15
C ILE A 7 -13.44 -7.52 5.60
N SER A 8 -14.73 -7.27 5.83
CA SER A 8 -15.23 -5.98 6.27
C SER A 8 -16.17 -6.19 7.46
N CYS A 9 -15.84 -5.58 8.58
CA CYS A 9 -16.56 -5.74 9.84
C CYS A 9 -16.95 -4.36 10.38
N ALA A 10 -18.25 -4.11 10.46
CA ALA A 10 -18.76 -2.89 11.07
C ALA A 10 -18.78 -2.99 12.60
N ARG A 11 -18.59 -1.84 13.27
CA ARG A 11 -18.70 -1.72 14.73
C ARG A 11 -17.75 -2.63 15.52
N THR A 12 -16.55 -2.88 14.98
CA THR A 12 -15.56 -3.78 15.61
C THR A 12 -14.75 -3.06 16.70
N ILE A 13 -14.52 -1.76 16.55
CA ILE A 13 -13.89 -0.90 17.57
C ILE A 13 -14.82 0.31 17.79
N GLY A 14 -15.75 0.18 18.74
CA GLY A 14 -16.83 1.16 18.90
C GLY A 14 -17.68 1.26 17.63
N PRO A 15 -17.96 2.46 17.09
CA PRO A 15 -18.72 2.63 15.84
C PRO A 15 -17.88 2.42 14.57
N ALA A 16 -16.57 2.15 14.68
CA ALA A 16 -15.69 2.09 13.52
C ALA A 16 -15.85 0.80 12.70
N LEU A 17 -15.76 0.96 11.38
CA LEU A 17 -15.52 -0.09 10.40
C LEU A 17 -14.05 -0.50 10.45
N VAL A 18 -13.81 -1.81 10.44
CA VAL A 18 -12.50 -2.38 10.19
C VAL A 18 -12.57 -3.20 8.93
N GLU A 19 -11.63 -2.98 8.03
CA GLU A 19 -11.59 -3.61 6.72
C GLU A 19 -10.19 -4.10 6.43
N THR A 20 -10.04 -5.37 6.08
CA THR A 20 -8.76 -5.98 5.72
C THR A 20 -8.85 -6.56 4.33
N ARG A 21 -7.84 -6.30 3.51
CA ARG A 21 -7.74 -6.80 2.15
C ARG A 21 -6.42 -7.50 1.93
N TYR A 22 -6.44 -8.52 1.10
CA TYR A 22 -5.26 -9.18 0.60
C TYR A 22 -5.40 -9.51 -0.87
N LEU A 23 -4.33 -9.30 -1.63
CA LEU A 23 -4.24 -9.53 -3.06
C LEU A 23 -2.89 -10.14 -3.40
N HIS A 24 -2.90 -11.26 -4.11
CA HIS A 24 -1.73 -11.87 -4.72
C HIS A 24 -1.75 -11.66 -6.22
N LEU A 25 -0.67 -11.10 -6.76
CA LEU A 25 -0.40 -10.97 -8.19
C LEU A 25 0.76 -11.91 -8.56
N GLY A 26 0.44 -12.95 -9.32
CA GLY A 26 1.42 -13.77 -10.03
C GLY A 26 1.38 -13.45 -11.52
N GLU A 27 2.48 -13.02 -12.08
CA GLU A 27 2.71 -12.76 -13.49
C GLU A 27 3.95 -13.56 -13.88
N HIS A 28 3.88 -14.29 -14.99
CA HIS A 28 4.99 -15.10 -15.48
C HIS A 28 5.22 -14.85 -16.95
N ASP A 29 6.48 -14.92 -17.37
CA ASP A 29 6.86 -14.76 -18.77
C ASP A 29 6.42 -15.97 -19.59
N THR A 30 6.00 -15.71 -20.82
CA THR A 30 5.75 -16.76 -21.82
C THR A 30 6.34 -16.34 -23.17
N PRO A 31 6.68 -17.28 -24.08
CA PRO A 31 7.14 -16.95 -25.42
C PRO A 31 6.14 -15.99 -26.11
N GLY A 32 6.64 -14.84 -26.57
CA GLY A 32 5.81 -13.79 -27.20
C GLY A 32 5.07 -12.86 -26.22
N ARG A 33 5.20 -13.04 -24.90
CA ARG A 33 4.71 -12.12 -23.88
C ARG A 33 5.75 -11.93 -22.76
N PRO A 34 6.81 -11.12 -23.01
CA PRO A 34 7.74 -10.73 -21.98
C PRO A 34 7.04 -9.79 -20.98
N THR A 35 7.16 -10.11 -19.70
CA THR A 35 6.60 -9.35 -18.58
C THR A 35 7.68 -9.07 -17.55
N ARG A 36 7.31 -8.54 -16.37
CA ARG A 36 8.27 -8.35 -15.28
C ARG A 36 8.32 -9.55 -14.34
N ASP A 37 7.70 -10.67 -14.70
CA ASP A 37 7.71 -11.92 -13.93
C ASP A 37 7.53 -11.65 -12.43
N ARG A 38 6.37 -11.06 -12.10
CA ARG A 38 6.06 -10.52 -10.78
C ARG A 38 5.37 -11.57 -9.94
N SER A 39 5.82 -11.74 -8.70
CA SER A 39 5.04 -12.42 -7.67
C SER A 39 4.97 -11.49 -6.47
N LEU A 40 3.81 -10.87 -6.26
CA LEU A 40 3.59 -9.80 -5.31
C LEU A 40 2.41 -10.09 -4.41
N ASP A 41 2.61 -9.82 -3.12
CA ASP A 41 1.60 -9.90 -2.08
C ASP A 41 1.32 -8.50 -1.55
N THR A 42 0.09 -8.04 -1.69
CA THR A 42 -0.39 -6.75 -1.17
C THR A 42 -1.42 -6.99 -0.09
N ALA A 43 -1.17 -6.47 1.10
CA ALA A 43 -2.10 -6.49 2.21
C ALA A 43 -2.45 -5.05 2.61
N ALA A 44 -3.71 -4.83 2.98
CA ALA A 44 -4.19 -3.55 3.46
C ALA A 44 -5.09 -3.71 4.67
N ILE A 45 -5.05 -2.74 5.58
CA ILE A 45 -5.99 -2.60 6.67
C ILE A 45 -6.49 -1.17 6.72
N ARG A 46 -7.80 -0.99 6.87
CA ARG A 46 -8.46 0.31 6.98
C ARG A 46 -9.36 0.34 8.20
N PHE A 47 -9.25 1.43 8.95
CA PHE A 47 -10.11 1.80 10.06
C PHE A 47 -10.86 3.06 9.67
N ALA A 48 -12.17 3.05 9.68
CA ALA A 48 -12.95 4.21 9.29
C ALA A 48 -14.16 4.41 10.19
N ARG A 49 -14.49 5.67 10.44
CA ARG A 49 -15.73 6.06 11.11
C ARG A 49 -16.40 7.14 10.27
N ASP A 50 -17.62 6.84 9.84
CA ASP A 50 -18.40 7.76 9.03
C ASP A 50 -18.75 9.05 9.79
N PRO A 51 -18.83 10.18 9.07
CA PRO A 51 -19.18 11.46 9.66
C PRO A 51 -20.62 11.49 10.17
N LEU A 52 -20.78 11.88 11.44
CA LEU A 52 -22.05 12.15 12.08
C LEU A 52 -22.14 13.62 12.53
N PRO A 53 -23.33 14.23 12.57
CA PRO A 53 -23.49 15.59 13.08
C PRO A 53 -22.87 15.77 14.47
N ALA A 54 -22.09 16.84 14.63
CA ALA A 54 -21.38 17.18 15.87
C ALA A 54 -20.44 16.07 16.42
N ARG A 55 -19.91 15.20 15.55
CA ARG A 55 -18.96 14.16 15.95
C ARG A 55 -17.69 14.21 15.10
N LEU A 56 -16.61 13.73 15.71
CA LEU A 56 -15.35 13.43 15.04
C LEU A 56 -15.53 12.24 14.09
N ASP A 57 -15.04 12.41 12.87
CA ASP A 57 -14.92 11.38 11.85
C ASP A 57 -13.45 11.15 11.49
N TYR A 58 -13.12 9.95 11.06
CA TYR A 58 -11.74 9.62 10.75
C TYR A 58 -11.63 8.44 9.80
N GLU A 59 -10.50 8.36 9.11
CA GLU A 59 -10.05 7.20 8.37
C GLU A 59 -8.54 7.03 8.55
N VAL A 60 -8.07 5.80 8.71
CA VAL A 60 -6.66 5.44 8.65
C VAL A 60 -6.54 4.18 7.82
N GLU A 61 -5.67 4.19 6.81
CA GLU A 61 -5.38 3.01 6.00
C GLU A 61 -3.88 2.79 5.91
N ALA A 62 -3.48 1.53 6.07
CA ALA A 62 -2.12 1.08 5.87
C ALA A 62 -2.11 -0.02 4.81
N ILE A 63 -1.20 0.10 3.85
CA ILE A 63 -0.99 -0.86 2.75
C ILE A 63 0.47 -1.27 2.75
N GLY A 64 0.73 -2.57 2.69
CA GLY A 64 2.06 -3.15 2.52
C GLY A 64 2.11 -4.05 1.30
N GLN A 65 3.21 -4.00 0.55
CA GLN A 65 3.46 -4.86 -0.59
C GLN A 65 4.83 -5.53 -0.47
N THR A 66 4.87 -6.84 -0.67
CA THR A 66 6.10 -7.64 -0.69
C THR A 66 6.15 -8.57 -1.90
N GLY A 67 7.30 -9.19 -2.16
CA GLY A 67 7.44 -10.20 -3.20
C GLY A 67 8.70 -10.04 -4.03
N SER A 68 8.64 -10.38 -5.31
CA SER A 68 9.75 -10.22 -6.26
C SER A 68 9.28 -9.78 -7.64
N GLN A 69 10.17 -9.14 -8.39
CA GLN A 69 9.97 -8.80 -9.80
C GLN A 69 11.30 -8.88 -10.55
N SER A 70 11.28 -9.17 -11.84
CA SER A 70 12.42 -8.98 -12.73
C SER A 70 12.81 -7.50 -12.82
N VAL A 71 14.11 -7.23 -12.90
CA VAL A 71 14.63 -5.84 -13.05
C VAL A 71 14.40 -5.29 -14.46
N SER A 72 14.17 -6.15 -15.45
CA SER A 72 13.86 -5.80 -16.84
C SER A 72 12.98 -6.87 -17.50
N LEU A 73 12.65 -6.68 -18.78
CA LEU A 73 11.85 -7.60 -19.60
C LEU A 73 12.70 -8.65 -20.36
N VAL A 74 14.04 -8.61 -20.21
CA VAL A 74 14.93 -9.57 -20.86
C VAL A 74 14.77 -10.93 -20.21
N ALA A 75 14.71 -12.00 -21.01
CA ALA A 75 14.48 -13.36 -20.50
C ALA A 75 15.49 -13.83 -19.43
N ALA A 76 16.72 -13.30 -19.45
CA ALA A 76 17.77 -13.59 -18.48
C ALA A 76 17.88 -12.53 -17.35
N ALA A 77 16.89 -11.66 -17.20
CA ALA A 77 16.94 -10.60 -16.20
C ALA A 77 16.95 -11.17 -14.78
N GLY A 78 17.82 -10.62 -13.92
CA GLY A 78 17.79 -10.93 -12.50
C GLY A 78 16.47 -10.49 -11.84
N ARG A 79 16.06 -11.20 -10.79
CA ARG A 79 14.93 -10.80 -9.95
C ARG A 79 15.41 -9.96 -8.76
N GLN A 80 14.61 -8.97 -8.39
CA GLN A 80 14.81 -8.14 -7.20
C GLN A 80 13.63 -8.27 -6.22
N PRO A 81 13.88 -8.20 -4.91
CA PRO A 81 12.82 -8.20 -3.92
C PRO A 81 12.05 -6.89 -3.93
N VAL A 82 10.74 -6.97 -3.73
CA VAL A 82 9.84 -5.83 -3.52
C VAL A 82 9.48 -5.76 -2.05
N ARG A 83 9.62 -4.56 -1.48
CA ARG A 83 9.09 -4.18 -0.16
C ARG A 83 8.68 -2.72 -0.23
N ALA A 84 7.40 -2.44 -0.08
CA ALA A 84 6.87 -1.08 -0.06
C ALA A 84 5.72 -1.00 0.93
N TRP A 85 5.53 0.17 1.53
CA TRP A 85 4.38 0.44 2.37
C TRP A 85 3.93 1.89 2.22
N PHE A 86 2.66 2.11 2.51
CA PHE A 86 1.97 3.37 2.44
C PHE A 86 0.99 3.43 3.60
N VAL A 87 0.93 4.58 4.27
CA VAL A 87 -0.08 4.87 5.30
C VAL A 87 -0.66 6.23 5.02
N HIS A 88 -1.97 6.37 5.09
CA HIS A 88 -2.62 7.66 5.16
C HIS A 88 -3.62 7.72 6.30
N GLY A 89 -3.89 8.94 6.73
CA GLY A 89 -4.85 9.21 7.78
C GLY A 89 -5.55 10.53 7.54
N ARG A 90 -6.87 10.50 7.71
CA ARG A 90 -7.77 11.64 7.61
C ARG A 90 -8.55 11.79 8.90
N VAL A 91 -8.72 13.02 9.36
CA VAL A 91 -9.58 13.35 10.50
C VAL A 91 -10.44 14.55 10.16
N GLY A 92 -11.72 14.47 10.51
CA GLY A 92 -12.69 15.52 10.26
C GLY A 92 -13.51 15.85 11.49
N TYR A 93 -13.88 17.12 11.64
CA TYR A 93 -14.80 17.58 12.67
C TYR A 93 -15.79 18.59 12.11
N ARG A 94 -17.09 18.36 12.38
CA ARG A 94 -18.16 19.25 11.94
C ARG A 94 -18.52 20.25 13.04
N LEU A 95 -18.13 21.51 12.85
CA LEU A 95 -18.41 22.62 13.77
C LEU A 95 -19.88 23.07 13.70
N SER A 96 -20.50 23.03 12.51
CA SER A 96 -21.91 23.39 12.30
C SER A 96 -22.47 22.65 11.08
N LYS A 97 -23.75 22.86 10.73
CA LYS A 97 -24.31 22.34 9.47
C LYS A 97 -23.57 22.84 8.23
N ALA A 98 -22.97 24.03 8.30
CA ALA A 98 -22.34 24.69 7.16
C ALA A 98 -20.80 24.62 7.17
N VAL A 99 -20.17 24.27 8.31
CA VAL A 99 -18.71 24.32 8.48
C VAL A 99 -18.15 22.99 8.96
N ARG A 100 -17.12 22.50 8.26
CA ARG A 100 -16.35 21.30 8.60
C ARG A 100 -14.86 21.59 8.48
N LEU A 101 -14.10 21.15 9.48
CA LEU A 101 -12.65 21.13 9.46
C LEU A 101 -12.18 19.72 9.09
N GLU A 102 -11.14 19.63 8.27
CA GLU A 102 -10.52 18.36 7.89
C GLU A 102 -9.00 18.52 7.81
N ALA A 103 -8.29 17.46 8.21
CA ALA A 103 -6.86 17.34 8.05
C ALA A 103 -6.54 15.94 7.50
N ASP A 104 -5.55 15.88 6.62
CA ASP A 104 -5.09 14.65 5.97
C ASP A 104 -3.57 14.61 5.96
N ALA A 105 -3.00 13.43 6.17
CA ALA A 105 -1.57 13.19 6.11
C ALA A 105 -1.28 11.84 5.45
N VAL A 106 -0.21 11.83 4.65
CA VAL A 106 0.23 10.67 3.88
C VAL A 106 1.71 10.41 4.13
N LEU A 107 2.04 9.15 4.41
CA LEU A 107 3.41 8.64 4.50
C LEU A 107 3.59 7.50 3.50
N LEU A 108 4.59 7.64 2.64
CA LEU A 108 4.95 6.62 1.66
C LEU A 108 6.42 6.25 1.83
N ALA A 109 6.69 4.96 1.97
CA ALA A 109 8.05 4.46 1.99
C ALA A 109 8.19 3.17 1.17
N LYS A 110 9.13 3.19 0.25
CA LYS A 110 9.58 2.00 -0.47
C LYS A 110 10.82 1.50 0.26
N GLY A 111 10.79 0.26 0.74
CA GLY A 111 11.80 -0.33 1.61
C GLY A 111 13.19 -0.48 0.97
N ARG A 112 13.62 -1.73 0.70
CA ARG A 112 15.03 -2.07 0.40
C ARG A 112 15.63 -1.45 -0.88
N PHE A 113 14.85 -0.71 -1.65
CA PHE A 113 15.33 0.07 -2.79
C PHE A 113 16.38 1.13 -2.41
N LEU A 114 16.34 1.64 -1.17
CA LEU A 114 17.27 2.68 -0.69
C LEU A 114 18.47 2.16 0.11
N ARG A 115 18.52 0.87 0.50
CA ARG A 115 19.65 0.30 1.27
C ARG A 115 20.54 -0.64 0.46
N ASP A 116 19.98 -1.42 -0.46
CA ASP A 116 20.73 -2.42 -1.26
C ASP A 116 20.17 -2.50 -2.68
N ALA A 117 20.21 -1.40 -3.46
CA ALA A 117 19.88 -1.52 -4.87
C ALA A 117 20.94 -2.42 -5.56
N PRO A 118 20.55 -3.43 -6.36
CA PRO A 118 21.50 -4.19 -7.18
C PRO A 118 22.20 -3.34 -8.27
N ASN A 119 21.80 -2.06 -8.42
CA ASN A 119 22.48 -1.01 -9.18
C ASN A 119 23.08 0.09 -8.25
N ALA A 120 23.27 -0.18 -6.97
CA ALA A 120 24.07 0.73 -6.14
C ALA A 120 25.52 0.62 -6.65
N GLN A 121 25.99 1.66 -7.34
CA GLN A 121 27.42 1.76 -7.66
C GLN A 121 28.18 1.80 -6.32
N PRO A 122 29.16 0.90 -6.10
CA PRO A 122 29.97 0.94 -4.89
C PRO A 122 30.76 2.25 -4.86
N GLY A 123 30.45 3.11 -3.89
CA GLY A 123 31.31 4.23 -3.49
C GLY A 123 31.24 5.47 -4.38
N ARG A 124 30.29 6.37 -4.11
CA ARG A 124 30.58 7.82 -4.03
C ARG A 124 29.44 8.55 -3.32
N TRP A 125 29.65 8.84 -2.03
CA TRP A 125 28.88 9.86 -1.33
C TRP A 125 29.73 11.13 -1.35
N THR A 126 29.24 12.18 -2.01
CA THR A 126 29.73 13.55 -1.79
C THR A 126 28.58 14.34 -1.21
N TRP A 127 28.84 14.95 -0.05
CA TRP A 127 27.95 15.85 0.68
C TRP A 127 27.62 17.11 -0.12
#